data_AF-A0A1H6SEQ1-F1
#
_entry.id   AF-A0A1H6SEQ1-F1
#
_cell.length_a   1.000
_cell.length_b   1.000
_cell.length_c   1.000
_cell.angle_alpha   90.00
_cell.angle_beta   90.00
_cell.angle_gamma   90.00
#
_symmetry.space_group_name_H-M   'P 1'
#
loop_
_entity.id
_entity.type
_entity.pdbx_description
1 polymer ?
#
loop_
_entity_poly.entity_id
_entity_poly.type
_entity_poly.pdbx_seq_one_letter_code
_entity_poly.pdbx_strand_id
1 'polypeptide(L)' 'MQCYRVAPDKEASRWMITMGNQDLEEMFIYKDEAIAEAIILAKANSPSKIEICDETYEVVDKRKY' A
#
# COMPACT_ATOMS: atom_id res chain seq x y z
N MET A 1 -16.51 3.51 -5.51
CA MET A 1 -16.03 2.54 -4.51
C MET A 1 -14.63 2.98 -4.14
N GLN A 2 -14.27 2.93 -2.86
CA GLN A 2 -12.91 3.26 -2.45
C GLN A 2 -12.04 2.02 -2.64
N CYS A 3 -10.94 2.15 -3.36
CA CYS A 3 -10.03 1.05 -3.62
C CYS A 3 -8.63 1.40 -3.13
N TYR A 4 -7.84 0.38 -2.82
CA TYR A 4 -6.50 0.50 -2.24
C TYR A 4 -5.48 0.13 -3.30
N ARG A 5 -4.41 0.91 -3.40
CA ARG A 5 -3.31 0.67 -4.32
C ARG A 5 -2.03 0.49 -3.53
N VAL A 6 -1.25 -0.53 -3.88
CA VAL A 6 0.07 -0.79 -3.28
C VAL A 6 1.14 -0.31 -4.25
N ALA A 7 2.02 0.58 -3.81
CA ALA A 7 3.13 1.07 -4.62
C ALA A 7 4.38 1.31 -3.74
N PRO A 8 5.60 1.09 -4.24
CA PRO A 8 6.79 1.50 -3.51
C PRO A 8 6.88 3.04 -3.42
N ASP A 9 7.48 3.54 -2.34
CA ASP A 9 7.84 4.95 -2.21
C ASP A 9 8.88 5.37 -3.28
N LYS A 10 9.06 6.67 -3.50
CA LYS A 10 10.09 7.22 -4.41
C LYS A 10 11.48 6.63 -4.18
N GLU A 11 11.84 6.31 -2.94
CA GLU A 11 13.14 5.72 -2.60
C GLU A 11 13.14 4.18 -2.63
N ALA A 12 12.04 3.55 -3.06
CA ALA A 12 11.78 2.11 -2.96
C ALA A 12 12.15 1.55 -1.57
N SER A 13 12.01 2.37 -0.54
CA SER A 13 12.46 2.10 0.84
C SER A 13 11.31 1.77 1.80
N ARG A 14 10.06 1.85 1.30
CA ARG A 14 8.82 1.35 1.92
C ARG A 14 7.75 1.12 0.86
N TRP A 15 6.78 0.26 1.15
CA TRP A 15 5.55 0.08 0.40
C TRP A 15 4.48 1.02 0.95
N MET A 16 3.80 1.74 0.08
CA MET A 16 2.73 2.68 0.41
C MET A 16 1.41 2.13 -0.13
N ILE A 17 0.42 2.04 0.75
CA ILE A 17 -0.94 1.65 0.42
C ILE A 17 -1.77 2.92 0.37
N THR A 18 -2.12 3.41 -0.81
CA THR A 18 -2.91 4.63 -0.99
C THR A 18 -4.34 4.31 -1.36
N MET A 19 -5.29 5.04 -0.79
CA MET A 19 -6.70 4.93 -1.12
C MET A 19 -7.05 5.89 -2.26
N GLY A 20 -7.69 5.37 -3.30
CA GLY A 20 -8.01 6.15 -4.50
C GLY A 20 -9.29 5.68 -5.18
N ASN A 21 -9.72 6.47 -6.17
CA ASN A 21 -10.83 6.10 -7.03
C ASN A 21 -10.36 5.08 -8.08
N GLN A 22 -11.24 4.11 -8.38
CA GLN A 22 -11.09 2.91 -9.21
C GLN A 22 -10.61 3.12 -10.67
N ASP A 23 -10.13 4.31 -11.04
CA ASP A 23 -9.61 4.65 -12.37
C ASP A 23 -8.20 4.07 -12.65
N LEU A 24 -7.62 3.28 -11.73
CA LEU A 24 -6.40 2.51 -12.00
C LEU A 24 -6.70 1.01 -12.01
N GLU A 25 -6.13 0.32 -13.00
CA GLU A 25 -6.35 -1.11 -13.27
C GLU A 25 -5.84 -2.05 -12.15
N GLU A 26 -4.95 -1.58 -11.28
CA GLU A 26 -4.36 -2.36 -10.18
C GLU A 26 -4.74 -1.78 -8.81
N MET A 27 -6.02 -1.95 -8.44
CA MET A 27 -6.50 -1.60 -7.11
C MET A 27 -7.26 -2.76 -6.45
N PHE A 28 -7.03 -2.91 -5.15
CA PHE A 28 -7.71 -3.85 -4.27
C PHE A 28 -8.99 -3.23 -3.71
N ILE A 29 -10.08 -3.99 -3.63
CA ILE A 29 -11.33 -3.49 -3.04
C ILE A 29 -11.22 -3.50 -1.51
N TYR A 30 -10.53 -4.50 -0.94
CA TYR A 30 -10.37 -4.65 0.49
C TYR A 30 -8.98 -4.20 0.96
N LYS A 31 -8.96 -3.49 2.09
CA LYS A 31 -7.72 -3.05 2.75
C LYS A 31 -6.82 -4.24 3.10
N ASP A 32 -7.41 -5.31 3.61
CA ASP A 32 -6.68 -6.52 3.98
C ASP A 32 -5.98 -7.19 2.79
N GLU A 33 -6.59 -7.18 1.60
CA GLU A 33 -5.95 -7.71 0.38
C GLU A 33 -4.75 -6.85 -0.01
N ALA A 34 -4.90 -5.52 0.00
CA ALA A 34 -3.78 -4.61 -0.27
C ALA A 34 -2.64 -4.77 0.75
N ILE A 35 -2.97 -4.98 2.02
CA ILE A 35 -1.98 -5.24 3.07
C ILE A 35 -1.29 -6.58 2.84
N ALA A 36 -2.03 -7.64 2.50
CA ALA A 36 -1.47 -8.96 2.24
C ALA A 36 -0.47 -8.91 1.07
N GLU A 37 -0.83 -8.26 -0.04
CA GLU A 37 0.06 -8.09 -1.19
C GLU A 37 1.28 -7.24 -0.82
N ALA A 38 1.09 -6.12 -0.11
CA ALA A 38 2.20 -5.30 0.37
C ALA A 38 3.14 -6.08 1.29
N ILE A 39 2.65 -7.00 2.11
CA ILE A 39 3.48 -7.88 2.96
C ILE A 39 4.24 -8.89 2.11
N ILE A 40 3.61 -9.50 1.10
CA ILE A 40 4.28 -10.42 0.18
C ILE A 40 5.40 -9.69 -0.54
N LEU A 41 5.11 -8.51 -1.08
CA LEU A 41 6.07 -7.65 -1.76
C LEU A 41 7.19 -7.16 -0.83
N ALA A 42 6.88 -6.80 0.42
CA ALA A 42 7.85 -6.38 1.43
C ALA A 42 8.77 -7.52 1.92
N LYS A 43 8.27 -8.76 1.88
CA LYS A 43 9.07 -9.96 2.18
C LYS A 43 9.89 -10.42 0.99
N ALA A 44 9.34 -10.31 -0.22
CA ALA A 44 10.01 -10.71 -1.46
C ALA A 44 11.05 -9.69 -1.92
N ASN A 45 10.81 -8.40 -1.67
CA ASN A 45 11.67 -7.29 -2.04
C ASN A 45 11.92 -6.38 -0.83
N SER A 46 13.18 -6.01 -0.61
CA SER A 46 13.49 -4.86 0.26
C SER A 46 12.89 -3.64 -0.44
N PRO A 47 11.87 -3.01 0.17
CA PRO A 47 11.83 -2.69 1.59
C PRO A 47 10.79 -3.44 2.44
N SER A 48 11.18 -3.79 3.66
CA SER A 48 10.34 -4.51 4.63
C SER A 48 9.38 -3.60 5.43
N LYS A 49 9.10 -2.39 4.96
CA LYS A 49 8.22 -1.41 5.64
C LYS A 49 6.98 -1.16 4.80
N ILE A 50 5.83 -1.06 5.45
CA ILE A 50 4.54 -0.79 4.82
C ILE A 50 3.91 0.42 5.52
N GLU A 51 3.45 1.39 4.76
CA GLU A 51 2.71 2.56 5.24
C GLU A 51 1.36 2.62 4.55
N ILE A 52 0.30 2.74 5.33
CA ILE A 52 -1.06 2.85 4.83
C ILE A 52 -1.46 4.32 4.90
N CYS A 53 -1.77 4.86 3.74
CA CYS A 53 -2.25 6.21 3.54
C CYS A 53 -3.76 6.21 3.33
N ASP A 54 -4.42 7.22 3.89
CA ASP A 54 -5.85 7.45 3.70
C ASP A 54 -6.12 8.30 2.44
N GLU A 55 -7.38 8.68 2.21
CA GLU A 55 -7.79 9.47 1.05
C GLU A 55 -7.10 10.85 0.97
N THR A 56 -6.60 11.36 2.10
CA THR A 56 -5.85 12.62 2.19
C THR A 56 -4.34 12.46 1.96
N TYR A 57 -3.88 11.27 1.55
CA TYR A 57 -2.45 10.90 1.50
C TYR A 57 -1.74 10.99 2.87
N GLU A 58 -2.50 11.02 3.97
CA GLU A 58 -1.95 10.97 5.31
C GLU A 58 -1.74 9.52 5.76
N VAL A 59 -0.59 9.26 6.38
CA VAL A 59 -0.26 7.92 6.87
C VAL A 59 -1.04 7.63 8.14
N VAL A 60 -2.07 6.79 8.02
CA VAL A 60 -2.92 6.35 9.12
C VAL A 60 -2.38 5.13 9.85
N ASP A 61 -1.56 4.31 9.20
CA ASP A 61 -0.97 3.11 9.82
C ASP A 61 0.42 2.82 9.25
N LYS A 62 1.33 2.33 10.09
CA LYS A 62 2.70 1.97 9.70
C LYS A 62 3.04 0.60 10.26
N ARG A 63 3.46 -0.31 9.39
CA ARG A 63 3.91 -1.64 9.76
C ARG A 63 5.36 -1.85 9.34
N LYS A 64 6.12 -2.48 10.23
CA LYS A 64 7.53 -2.81 10.02
C LYS A 64 7.65 -4.33 10.08
N TYR A 65 8.19 -4.92 9.03
CA TYR A 65 8.46 -6.34 8.89
C TYR A 65 9.96 -6.58 8.70
#